data_AF-A0A520HRX9-F1
#
_entry.id   AF-A0A520HRX9-F1
#
_cell.length_a   1.000
_cell.length_b   1.000
_cell.length_c   1.000
_cell.angle_alpha   90.00
_cell.angle_beta   90.00
_cell.angle_gamma   90.00
#
_symmetry.space_group_name_H-M   'P 1'
#
loop_
_entity.id
_entity.type
_entity.pdbx_description
1 polymer ?
#
loop_
_entity_poly.entity_id
_entity_poly.type
_entity_poly.pdbx_seq_one_letter_code
_entity_poly.pdbx_strand_id
1 'polypeptide(L)' 'HFATMQMRLLIAHLLTRYRIEAAAGSGDAWQVFPIPRPKDGLPVTFVPLATP' A
#
# COMPACT_ATOMS: atom_id res chain seq x y z
N HIS A 1 -13.72 -14.02 3.38
CA HIS A 1 -12.58 -14.72 4.00
C HIS A 1 -11.34 -14.78 3.09
N PHE A 2 -11.42 -15.27 1.84
CA PHE A 2 -10.25 -15.37 0.94
C PHE A 2 -9.46 -14.06 0.78
N ALA A 3 -10.11 -12.98 0.32
CA ALA A 3 -9.46 -11.68 0.12
C ALA A 3 -8.83 -11.12 1.41
N THR A 4 -9.47 -11.35 2.56
CA THR A 4 -8.95 -10.96 3.87
C THR A 4 -7.65 -11.68 4.21
N MET A 5 -7.60 -13.01 4.05
CA MET A 5 -6.40 -13.80 4.35
C MET A 5 -5.29 -13.52 3.34
N GLN A 6 -5.64 -13.39 2.06
CA GLN A 6 -4.70 -12.99 1.01
C GLN A 6 -4.05 -11.65 1.36
N MET A 7 -4.85 -10.64 1.76
CA MET A 7 -4.32 -9.33 2.10
C MET A 7 -3.49 -9.36 3.38
N ARG A 8 -3.91 -10.11 4.41
CA ARG A 8 -3.13 -10.26 5.65
C ARG A 8 -1.75 -10.86 5.37
N LEU A 9 -1.68 -11.92 4.56
CA LEU A 9 -0.42 -12.57 4.23
C LEU A 9 0.50 -11.65 3.43
N LEU A 10 -0.05 -10.95 2.43
CA LEU A 10 0.69 -9.96 1.65
C LEU A 10 1.27 -8.87 2.56
N ILE A 11 0.44 -8.22 3.38
CA ILE A 11 0.86 -7.10 4.23
C ILE A 11 1.87 -7.55 5.29
N ALA A 12 1.68 -8.72 5.91
CA ALA A 12 2.65 -9.26 6.87
C ALA A 12 4.05 -9.46 6.25
N HIS A 13 4.12 -9.94 5.01
CA HIS A 13 5.39 -10.13 4.30
C HIS A 13 6.03 -8.83 3.81
N LEU A 14 5.24 -7.80 3.49
CA LEU A 14 5.77 -6.50 3.12
C LEU A 14 6.33 -5.76 4.33
N LEU A 15 5.56 -5.68 5.42
CA LEU A 15 5.92 -4.89 6.60
C LEU A 15 7.08 -5.48 7.43
N THR A 16 7.40 -6.76 7.24
CA THR A 16 8.57 -7.40 7.87
C THR A 16 9.88 -7.13 7.12
N ARG A 17 9.82 -6.63 5.88
CA ARG A 17 10.99 -6.40 5.02
C ARG A 17 11.17 -4.96 4.59
N TYR A 18 10.09 -4.19 4.56
CA TYR A 18 10.08 -2.84 4.01
C TYR A 18 9.30 -1.88 4.91
N ARG A 19 9.83 -0.66 5.01
CA ARG A 19 9.04 0.53 5.32
C ARG A 19 8.41 1.02 4.01
N ILE A 20 7.11 1.24 4.01
CA ILE A 20 6.38 1.75 2.85
C ILE A 20 6.17 3.25 3.01
N GLU A 21 6.68 4.03 2.06
CA GLU A 21 6.57 5.49 2.07
C GLU A 21 5.71 5.95 0.88
N ALA A 22 4.76 6.83 1.13
CA ALA A 22 3.97 7.48 0.09
C ALA A 22 4.62 8.80 -0.31
N ALA A 23 4.58 9.14 -1.61
CA ALA A 23 4.99 10.47 -2.04
C ALA A 23 4.11 11.56 -1.40
N ALA A 24 4.64 12.77 -1.23
CA ALA A 24 3.84 13.89 -0.74
C ALA A 24 2.63 14.14 -1.67
N GLY A 25 1.44 14.26 -1.10
CA GLY A 25 0.17 14.41 -1.82
C GLY A 25 -0.34 13.16 -2.53
N SER A 26 0.31 12.00 -2.34
CA SER A 26 -0.15 10.71 -2.86
C SER A 26 -1.52 10.37 -2.29
N GLY A 27 -2.49 10.14 -3.16
CA GLY A 27 -3.86 9.85 -2.78
C GLY A 27 -4.71 11.05 -2.36
N ASP A 28 -4.32 12.28 -2.66
CA ASP A 28 -5.14 13.47 -2.37
C ASP A 28 -6.42 13.52 -3.23
N ALA A 29 -6.36 12.98 -4.45
CA ALA A 29 -7.48 12.98 -5.39
C ALA A 29 -8.11 11.60 -5.55
N TRP A 30 -9.41 11.48 -5.27
CA TRP A 30 -10.14 10.20 -5.29
C TRP A 30 -11.13 10.09 -6.45
N GLN A 31 -11.20 8.91 -7.06
CA GLN A 31 -12.34 8.45 -7.86
C GLN A 31 -13.23 7.62 -6.95
N VAL A 32 -14.49 8.01 -6.76
CA VAL A 32 -15.41 7.36 -5.80
C VAL A 32 -16.21 6.22 -6.42
N PHE A 33 -16.52 6.26 -7.72
CA PHE A 33 -17.37 5.27 -8.41
C PHE A 33 -16.69 4.68 -9.67
N PRO A 34 -16.89 3.39 -10.00
CA PRO A 34 -17.70 2.38 -9.29
C PRO A 34 -17.02 1.78 -8.05
N ILE A 35 -15.69 1.84 -7.99
CA ILE A 35 -14.92 1.37 -6.83
C ILE A 35 -14.03 2.54 -6.39
N PRO A 36 -14.10 2.98 -5.12
CA PRO A 36 -13.26 4.03 -4.60
C PRO A 36 -11.77 3.72 -4.74
N ARG A 37 -11.02 4.63 -5.36
CA ARG A 37 -9.55 4.54 -5.46
C ARG A 37 -8.91 5.93 -5.64
N PRO A 38 -7.65 6.10 -5.20
CA PRO A 38 -6.82 7.22 -5.61
C PRO A 38 -6.71 7.33 -7.14
N LYS A 39 -6.84 8.53 -7.70
CA LYS A 39 -6.75 8.77 -9.14
C LYS A 39 -5.32 8.59 -9.67
N ASP A 40 -4.34 8.83 -8.81
CA ASP A 40 -2.91 8.68 -9.07
C ASP A 40 -2.40 7.25 -8.88
N GLY A 41 -3.27 6.33 -8.45
CA GLY A 41 -2.89 4.94 -8.19
C GLY A 41 -2.09 4.74 -6.90
N LEU A 42 -2.01 5.77 -6.02
CA LEU A 42 -1.29 5.74 -4.75
C LEU A 42 0.19 5.31 -4.91
N PRO A 43 1.04 6.13 -5.55
CA PRO A 43 2.46 5.81 -5.69
C PRO A 43 3.12 5.67 -4.32
N VAL A 44 3.83 4.55 -4.13
CA VAL A 44 4.59 4.22 -2.92
C VAL A 44 5.99 3.72 -3.25
N THR A 45 6.93 3.97 -2.34
CA THR A 45 8.29 3.45 -2.38
C THR A 45 8.48 2.40 -1.29
N PHE A 46 9.18 1.31 -1.63
CA PHE A 46 9.52 0.24 -0.71
C PHE A 46 10.95 0.47 -0.24
N VAL A 47 11.10 0.93 1.00
CA VAL A 47 12.42 1.16 1.60
C VAL A 47 12.79 -0.07 2.42
N PRO A 48 13.86 -0.82 2.07
CA PRO A 48 14.29 -1.97 2.85
C PRO A 48 14.50 -1.59 4.30
N LEU A 49 13.98 -2.39 5.22
CA LEU A 49 14.35 -2.29 6.62
C LEU A 49 15.83 -2.68 6.72
N ALA A 50 16.60 -1.92 7.49
CA ALA A 50 17.96 -2.34 7.81
C ALA A 50 17.85 -3.74 8.45
N THR A 51 18.55 -4.71 7.89
CA THR A 51 18.75 -5.98 8.57
C THR A 51 19.37 -5.65 9.93
N PRO A 52 18.86 -6.19 11.05
CA PRO A 52 19.61 -6.13 12.29
C PRO A 52 21.01 -6.73 12.13
#